data_AF-A0A423JXD7-F1
#
_entry.id   AF-A0A423JXD7-F1
#
_cell.length_a   1.000
_cell.length_b   1.000
_cell.length_c   1.000
_cell.angle_alpha   90.00
_cell.angle_beta   90.00
_cell.angle_gamma   90.00
#
_symmetry.space_group_name_H-M   'P 1'
#
loop_
_entity.id
_entity.type
_entity.pdbx_description
1 polymer ?
#
loop_
_entity_poly.entity_id
_entity_poly.type
_entity_poly.pdbx_seq_one_letter_code
_entity_poly.pdbx_strand_id
1 'polypeptide(L)' 'MRKSPMKIMIEEWDGDGAIRIPDEALQELELDVGDAVYLIEEFVGNARCLVLSKKPQITDRIDELTEAWNSEQFGSLEDK' A
#
# COMPACT_ATOMS: atom_id res chain seq x y z
N MET A 1 5.78 -19.07 -4.91
CA MET A 1 6.73 -18.64 -5.96
C MET A 1 6.69 -17.12 -6.03
N ARG A 2 7.82 -16.41 -6.02
CA ARG A 2 7.79 -14.94 -6.23
C ARG A 2 7.48 -14.69 -7.71
N LYS A 3 6.34 -14.07 -8.01
CA LYS A 3 6.05 -13.61 -9.38
C LYS A 3 7.11 -12.58 -9.79
N SER A 4 7.48 -12.62 -11.06
CA SER A 4 8.37 -11.60 -11.63
C SER A 4 7.63 -10.26 -11.64
N PRO A 5 8.31 -9.14 -11.36
CA PRO A 5 7.68 -7.82 -11.40
C PRO A 5 7.18 -7.53 -12.81
N MET A 6 5.90 -7.18 -12.93
CA MET A 6 5.30 -6.77 -14.20
C MET A 6 5.36 -5.25 -14.32
N LYS A 7 5.80 -4.75 -15.47
CA LYS A 7 5.75 -3.32 -15.77
C LYS A 7 4.32 -2.96 -16.17
N ILE A 8 3.68 -2.08 -15.40
CA ILE A 8 2.36 -1.53 -15.70
C ILE A 8 2.54 -0.07 -16.10
N MET A 9 1.78 0.38 -17.10
CA MET A 9 1.71 1.78 -17.52
C MET A 9 0.47 2.42 -16.90
N ILE A 10 0.61 3.65 -16.41
CA ILE A 10 -0.54 4.47 -16.02
C ILE A 10 -1.14 5.05 -17.31
N GLU A 11 -2.43 4.86 -17.49
CA GLU A 11 -3.22 5.38 -18.61
C GLU A 11 -4.14 6.50 -18.11
N GLU A 12 -4.68 7.31 -19.02
CA GLU A 12 -5.67 8.35 -18.70
C GLU A 12 -7.06 7.88 -19.11
N TRP A 13 -7.94 7.74 -18.12
CA TRP A 13 -9.35 7.35 -18.30
C TRP A 13 -10.23 8.44 -17.67
N ASP A 14 -11.09 9.06 -18.46
CA ASP A 14 -12.02 10.12 -18.00
C ASP A 14 -11.32 11.28 -17.25
N GLY A 15 -10.07 11.59 -17.61
CA GLY A 15 -9.26 12.62 -16.96
C GLY A 15 -8.52 12.18 -15.69
N ASP A 16 -8.67 10.93 -15.27
CA ASP A 16 -7.97 10.35 -14.12
C ASP A 16 -6.92 9.32 -14.56
N GLY A 17 -5.83 9.24 -13.78
CA GLY A 17 -4.79 8.24 -13.97
C GLY A 17 -5.27 6.86 -13.51
N ALA A 18 -5.40 5.92 -14.44
CA ALA A 18 -5.83 4.54 -14.18
C ALA A 18 -4.69 3.54 -14.43
N ILE A 19 -4.67 2.46 -13.66
CA ILE A 19 -3.80 1.31 -13.91
C ILE A 19 -4.64 0.09 -14.29
N ARG A 20 -4.19 -0.66 -15.29
CA ARG A 20 -4.78 -1.97 -15.60
C ARG A 20 -4.22 -3.02 -14.67
N ILE A 21 -5.10 -3.63 -13.87
CA ILE A 21 -4.74 -4.80 -13.07
C ILE A 21 -4.87 -6.04 -13.96
N PRO A 22 -3.82 -6.87 -14.11
CA PRO A 22 -3.90 -8.10 -14.88
C PRO A 22 -4.97 -9.04 -14.31
N ASP A 23 -5.67 -9.77 -15.18
CA ASP A 23 -6.71 -10.74 -14.77
C ASP A 23 -6.18 -11.77 -13.78
N GLU A 24 -4.91 -12.14 -13.89
CA GLU A 24 -4.27 -13.08 -12.97
C GLU A 24 -4.23 -12.53 -11.53
N ALA A 25 -3.97 -11.22 -11.37
CA ALA A 25 -3.94 -10.57 -10.06
C ALA A 25 -5.36 -10.34 -9.51
N LEU A 26 -6.33 -10.04 -10.38
CA LEU A 26 -7.74 -9.97 -10.00
C LEU A 26 -8.25 -11.32 -9.47
N GLN A 27 -7.94 -12.41 -10.17
CA GLN A 27 -8.30 -13.77 -9.76
C GLN A 27 -7.65 -14.17 -8.43
N GLU A 28 -6.36 -13.85 -8.23
CA GLU A 28 -5.68 -14.13 -6.95
C GLU A 28 -6.28 -13.36 -5.78
N LEU A 29 -6.77 -12.15 -6.03
CA LEU A 29 -7.48 -11.35 -5.03
C LEU A 29 -8.96 -11.71 -4.95
N GLU A 30 -9.47 -12.60 -5.80
CA GLU A 30 -10.88 -12.96 -5.95
C GLU A 30 -11.76 -11.71 -6.16
N LEU A 31 -11.33 -10.81 -7.04
CA LEU A 31 -12.02 -9.56 -7.39
C LEU A 31 -12.63 -9.64 -8.79
N ASP A 32 -13.82 -9.07 -8.94
CA ASP A 32 -14.52 -8.92 -10.21
C ASP A 32 -14.72 -7.44 -10.59
N VAL A 33 -15.03 -7.22 -11.87
CA VAL A 33 -15.33 -5.86 -12.37
C VAL A 33 -16.58 -5.32 -11.67
N GLY A 34 -16.41 -4.19 -10.97
CA GLY A 34 -17.46 -3.56 -10.17
C GLY A 34 -17.25 -3.71 -8.66
N ASP A 35 -16.31 -4.54 -8.23
CA ASP A 35 -15.92 -4.61 -6.82
C ASP A 35 -15.14 -3.36 -6.39
N ALA A 36 -15.36 -2.93 -5.15
CA ALA A 36 -14.61 -1.88 -4.51
C ALA A 36 -13.52 -2.45 -3.60
N VAL A 37 -12.32 -1.88 -3.69
CA VAL A 37 -11.19 -2.19 -2.81
C VAL A 37 -10.63 -0.90 -2.22
N TYR A 38 -9.89 -1.05 -1.13
CA TYR A 38 -9.16 0.03 -0.49
C TYR A 38 -7.78 0.15 -1.11
N LEU A 39 -7.42 1.37 -1.52
CA LEU A 39 -6.06 1.75 -1.87
C LEU A 39 -5.37 2.30 -0.62
N ILE A 40 -4.35 1.60 -0.16
CA ILE A 40 -3.59 1.92 1.05
C ILE A 40 -2.17 2.25 0.63
N GLU A 41 -1.61 3.29 1.23
CA GLU A 41 -0.24 3.66 1.01
C GLU A 41 0.61 3.16 2.18
N GLU A 42 1.62 2.34 1.88
CA GLU A 42 2.40 1.61 2.89
C GLU A 42 3.90 1.67 2.58
N PHE A 43 4.75 1.59 3.61
CA PHE A 43 6.20 1.48 3.44
C PHE A 43 6.64 0.01 3.50
N VAL A 44 7.16 -0.51 2.38
CA VAL A 44 7.82 -1.82 2.34
C VAL A 44 9.32 -1.61 2.42
N GLY A 45 9.87 -1.71 3.63
CA GLY A 45 11.26 -1.39 3.91
C GLY A 45 11.49 0.13 3.86
N ASN A 46 12.23 0.62 2.87
CA ASN A 46 12.47 2.05 2.65
C ASN A 46 11.72 2.64 1.44
N ALA A 47 10.88 1.84 0.78
CA ALA A 47 10.15 2.25 -0.40
C ALA A 47 8.66 2.43 -0.08
N ARG A 48 8.08 3.53 -0.59
CA ARG A 48 6.64 3.80 -0.52
C ARG A 48 5.94 3.00 -1.61
N CYS A 49 4.92 2.25 -1.23
CA CYS A 49 4.18 1.34 -2.09
C CYS A 49 2.69 1.64 -2.01
N LEU A 50 1.98 1.34 -3.10
CA LEU A 50 0.52 1.32 -3.15
C LEU A 50 0.05 -0.12 -3.00
N VAL A 51 -0.84 -0.37 -2.05
CA VAL A 51 -1.38 -1.68 -1.72
C VAL A 51 -2.88 -1.67 -1.93
N LEU A 52 -3.40 -2.67 -2.64
CA LEU A 52 -4.83 -2.90 -2.83
C LEU A 52 -5.31 -3.96 -1.84
N SER A 53 -6.37 -3.66 -1.07
CA SER A 53 -6.90 -4.55 -0.03
C SER A 53 -8.43 -4.58 -0.06
N LYS A 54 -9.01 -5.76 0.21
CA LYS A 54 -10.46 -5.91 0.44
C LYS A 54 -10.91 -5.36 1.80
N LYS A 55 -9.98 -5.15 2.73
CA LYS A 55 -10.24 -4.63 4.07
C LYS A 55 -9.65 -3.22 4.22
N PRO A 56 -10.30 -2.33 4.97
CA PRO A 56 -9.83 -0.96 5.16
C PRO A 56 -8.50 -0.87 5.91
N GLN A 57 -8.14 -1.91 6.65
CA GLN A 57 -6.91 -1.99 7.44
C GLN A 57 -6.20 -3.32 7.16
N ILE A 58 -4.87 -3.25 6.99
CA ILE A 58 -4.01 -4.42 6.87
C ILE A 58 -3.59 -4.80 8.30
N THR A 59 -4.42 -5.60 8.97
CA THR A 59 -4.25 -5.96 10.39
C THR A 59 -2.94 -6.70 10.70
N ASP A 60 -2.25 -7.24 9.69
CA ASP A 60 -1.21 -8.25 9.92
C ASP A 60 0.24 -7.78 9.75
N ARG A 61 0.58 -6.51 9.48
CA ARG A 61 2.00 -6.12 9.42
C ARG A 61 2.30 -4.62 9.46
N ILE A 62 3.07 -4.25 10.51
CA ILE A 62 4.03 -3.12 10.60
C ILE A 62 3.50 -1.77 11.13
N ASP A 63 2.35 -1.69 11.80
CA ASP A 63 2.11 -0.50 12.65
C ASP A 63 2.80 -0.60 14.03
N GLU A 64 3.16 -1.81 14.49
CA GLU A 64 3.77 -2.01 15.81
C GLU A 64 5.25 -1.58 15.93
N LEU A 65 5.88 -1.08 14.84
CA LEU A 65 7.26 -0.58 14.86
C LEU A 65 7.39 0.94 14.64
N THR A 66 6.29 1.65 14.38
CA THR A 66 6.33 3.11 14.16
C THR A 66 5.89 3.90 15.39
N GLU A 67 5.11 3.29 16.29
CA GLU A 67 4.73 3.92 17.56
C GLU A 67 5.90 3.99 18.56
N ALA A 68 6.86 3.05 18.49
CA ALA A 68 8.04 3.04 19.37
C ALA A 68 9.12 4.07 19.00
N TRP A 69 9.05 4.72 17.82
CA TRP A 69 10.06 5.71 17.40
C TRP A 69 9.60 7.17 17.48
N ASN A 70 8.30 7.43 17.64
CA ASN A 70 7.80 8.79 17.89
C ASN A 70 7.78 9.17 19.39
N SER A 71 7.87 8.20 20.32
CA SER A 71 7.92 8.50 21.77
C SER A 71 9.31 8.88 22.29
N GLU A 72 10.38 8.60 21.54
CA GLU A 72 11.77 8.79 22.00
C GLU A 72 12.54 9.92 21.32
N GLN A 73 11.92 10.69 20.42
CA GLN A 73 12.56 11.86 19.79
C GLN A 73 12.00 13.23 20.20
N PHE A 74 11.00 13.30 21.09
CA PHE A 74 10.47 14.57 21.62
C PHE A 74 10.57 14.66 23.15
N GLY A 75 11.75 14.34 23.69
CA GLY A 75 11.98 14.39 25.14
C GLY A 75 13.43 14.53 25.57
N SER A 76 14.28 15.27 24.86
CA SER A 76 15.50 15.87 25.44
C SER A 76 16.11 16.88 24.48
N LEU A 77 15.62 18.12 24.55
CA LEU A 77 16.41 19.31 24.26
C LEU A 77 15.68 20.51 24.88
N GLU A 78 15.85 20.70 26.20
CA GLU A 78 15.95 22.02 26.82
C GLU A 78 16.54 21.88 28.23
N ASP A 79 17.84 21.59 28.28
CA ASP A 79 18.70 22.02 29.38
C ASP A 79 19.64 23.09 28.83
N LYS A 80 19.27 24.37 28.98
CA LYS A 80 20.21 25.42 29.43
C LYS A 80 19.49 26.68 29.89
#